data_AF-W6MEB1-F1
#
_entry.id   AF-W6MEB1-F1
#
_cell.length_a   1.000
_cell.length_b   1.000
_cell.length_c   1.000
_cell.angle_alpha   90.00
_cell.angle_beta   90.00
_cell.angle_gamma   90.00
#
_symmetry.space_group_name_H-M   'P 1'
#
loop_
_entity.id
_entity.type
_entity.pdbx_description
1 polymer ?
#
loop_
_entity_poly.entity_id
_entity_poly.type
_entity_poly.pdbx_seq_one_letter_code
_entity_poly.pdbx_strand_id
1 'polypeptide(L)'
;MQAIASRRPYWRYRHNDAVTNPRPEHVAWDGKVLRADDPWWSTHYPPCGFGCRCFVESLSERDVERLGLEPTKGEDMPFNGTVERVSTKTGEVITLPQGVDKGWDYAPGRAWYPDLEKYPYSLAKGLVAGMMRDGIFDRWHARIAQQVAEELAKPDYAKLSKKAVETRLRQQLDRKEEFPVAVMPPEMMTTLGVSVQTVLLSEYDAIKQAYSRLGDPNFTANAYRAVQSIFETAELIVRETDQATVWFRDQEDRLHVAVLWQTKTGQGLFLKSLRFGSENDKRRAKKAGTVLLEKQQDAQE
;
A
#
# COMPACT_ATOMS: atom_id res chain seq x y z
N MET A 1 -15.02 -9.87 -5.69
CA MET A 1 -15.95 -8.71 -5.59
C MET A 1 -15.39 -7.43 -6.22
N GLN A 2 -14.09 -7.12 -6.07
CA GLN A 2 -13.49 -5.89 -6.64
C GLN A 2 -13.66 -5.73 -8.16
N ALA A 3 -13.55 -6.81 -8.95
CA ALA A 3 -13.75 -6.77 -10.40
C ALA A 3 -15.16 -6.34 -10.85
N ILE A 4 -16.16 -6.35 -9.96
CA ILE A 4 -17.54 -5.96 -10.23
C ILE A 4 -17.85 -4.57 -9.64
N ALA A 5 -16.96 -4.00 -8.81
CA ALA A 5 -17.21 -2.74 -8.10
C ALA A 5 -17.53 -1.56 -9.04
N SER A 6 -16.96 -1.54 -10.24
CA SER A 6 -17.28 -0.52 -11.27
C SER A 6 -18.72 -0.60 -11.78
N ARG A 7 -19.36 -1.77 -11.70
CA ARG A 7 -20.77 -2.01 -12.09
C ARG A 7 -21.72 -2.13 -10.89
N ARG A 8 -21.17 -2.35 -9.70
CA ARG A 8 -21.89 -2.48 -8.42
C ARG A 8 -21.16 -1.69 -7.33
N PRO A 9 -21.22 -0.34 -7.37
CA PRO A 9 -20.41 0.53 -6.52
C PRO A 9 -20.91 0.58 -5.06
N TYR A 10 -22.03 -0.07 -4.73
CA TYR A 10 -22.60 -0.07 -3.39
C TYR A 10 -22.59 -1.46 -2.78
N TRP A 11 -22.32 -1.51 -1.48
CA TRP A 11 -22.35 -2.72 -0.67
C TRP A 11 -23.35 -2.53 0.47
N ARG A 12 -24.20 -3.54 0.67
CA ARG A 12 -25.14 -3.62 1.77
C ARG A 12 -24.64 -4.63 2.80
N TYR A 13 -24.53 -4.21 4.05
CA TYR A 13 -24.23 -5.13 5.15
C TYR A 13 -25.48 -5.99 5.43
N ARG A 14 -25.31 -7.30 5.50
CA ARG A 14 -26.39 -8.24 5.79
C ARG A 14 -26.09 -9.04 7.04
N HIS A 15 -26.90 -8.84 8.07
CA HIS A 15 -26.98 -9.75 9.19
C HIS A 15 -27.65 -11.05 8.77
N ASN A 16 -27.26 -12.15 9.41
CA ASN A 16 -27.85 -13.45 9.18
C ASN A 16 -28.58 -13.90 10.45
N ASP A 17 -29.90 -13.94 10.39
CA ASP A 17 -30.79 -14.28 11.50
C ASP A 17 -30.59 -15.71 12.02
N ALA A 18 -29.85 -16.58 11.30
CA ALA A 18 -29.48 -17.90 11.77
C ALA A 18 -28.41 -17.87 12.90
N VAL A 19 -27.91 -16.69 13.29
CA VAL A 19 -27.00 -16.53 14.44
C VAL A 19 -27.82 -16.46 15.72
N THR A 20 -27.68 -17.47 16.59
CA THR A 20 -28.48 -17.62 17.82
C THR A 20 -28.30 -16.48 18.83
N ASN A 21 -27.12 -15.86 18.87
CA ASN A 21 -26.83 -14.71 19.73
C ASN A 21 -26.20 -13.60 18.89
N PRO A 22 -27.02 -12.79 18.19
CA PRO A 22 -26.51 -11.76 17.29
C PRO A 22 -25.92 -10.60 18.10
N ARG A 23 -24.77 -10.09 17.63
CA ARG A 23 -24.16 -8.88 18.21
C ARG A 23 -25.06 -7.67 17.92
N PRO A 24 -25.46 -6.85 18.90
CA PRO A 24 -26.32 -5.69 18.67
C PRO A 24 -25.77 -4.73 17.60
N GLU A 25 -24.45 -4.60 17.53
CA GLU A 25 -23.76 -3.80 16.52
C GLU A 25 -24.05 -4.33 15.11
N HIS A 26 -24.00 -5.66 14.90
CA HIS A 26 -24.23 -6.28 13.59
C HIS A 26 -25.68 -6.17 13.15
N VAL A 27 -26.61 -6.22 14.09
CA VAL A 27 -28.04 -5.98 13.83
C VAL A 27 -28.27 -4.52 13.43
N ALA A 28 -27.59 -3.58 14.09
CA ALA A 28 -27.68 -2.16 13.74
C ALA A 28 -27.05 -1.81 12.38
N TRP A 29 -26.07 -2.61 11.93
CA TRP A 29 -25.49 -2.48 10.59
C TRP A 29 -26.35 -3.13 9.50
N ASP A 30 -27.28 -4.04 9.84
CA ASP A 30 -28.09 -4.72 8.84
C ASP A 30 -28.88 -3.73 7.96
N GLY A 31 -28.83 -3.96 6.65
CA GLY A 31 -29.49 -3.12 5.67
C GLY A 31 -28.78 -1.80 5.37
N LYS A 32 -27.74 -1.40 6.12
CA LYS A 32 -26.94 -0.21 5.81
C LYS A 32 -26.18 -0.40 4.50
N VAL A 33 -26.25 0.62 3.66
CA VAL A 33 -25.62 0.64 2.35
C VAL A 33 -24.53 1.68 2.36
N LEU A 34 -23.33 1.32 1.91
CA LEU A 34 -22.20 2.23 1.76
C LEU A 34 -21.61 2.03 0.37
N ARG A 35 -20.77 2.97 -0.07
CA ARG A 35 -19.95 2.71 -1.25
C ARG A 35 -18.97 1.57 -0.96
N ALA A 36 -18.65 0.78 -1.98
CA ALA A 36 -17.73 -0.35 -1.90
C ALA A 36 -16.30 0.08 -1.54
N ASP A 37 -15.92 1.32 -1.86
CA ASP A 37 -14.63 1.93 -1.57
C ASP A 37 -14.58 2.70 -0.23
N ASP A 38 -15.68 2.69 0.54
CA ASP A 38 -15.75 3.39 1.82
C ASP A 38 -14.74 2.80 2.84
N PRO A 39 -13.94 3.64 3.53
CA PRO A 39 -12.97 3.17 4.53
C PRO A 39 -13.58 2.34 5.65
N TRP A 40 -14.86 2.46 5.97
CA TRP A 40 -15.54 1.68 7.00
C TRP A 40 -15.42 0.16 6.78
N TRP A 41 -15.46 -0.27 5.50
CA TRP A 41 -15.28 -1.68 5.12
C TRP A 41 -13.87 -2.21 5.42
N SER A 42 -12.91 -1.35 5.77
CA SER A 42 -11.55 -1.79 6.12
C SER A 42 -11.49 -2.74 7.28
N THR A 43 -12.32 -2.48 8.28
CA THR A 43 -12.31 -3.14 9.57
C THR A 43 -13.64 -3.83 9.85
N HIS A 44 -14.73 -3.42 9.19
CA HIS A 44 -16.08 -3.93 9.45
C HIS A 44 -16.62 -4.84 8.34
N TYR A 45 -15.77 -5.35 7.45
CA TYR A 45 -16.19 -6.32 6.43
C TYR A 45 -16.42 -7.71 7.07
N PRO A 46 -17.62 -8.30 6.98
CA PRO A 46 -17.91 -9.62 7.52
C PRO A 46 -17.03 -10.74 6.99
N PRO A 47 -16.74 -11.76 7.80
CA PRO A 47 -17.14 -11.92 9.20
C PRO A 47 -16.34 -11.03 10.17
N CYS A 48 -17.02 -10.42 11.15
CA CYS A 48 -16.38 -9.51 12.13
C CYS A 48 -16.08 -10.19 13.49
N GLY A 49 -16.08 -11.52 13.56
CA GLY A 49 -15.83 -12.24 14.79
C GLY A 49 -16.22 -13.72 14.74
N PHE A 50 -15.82 -14.47 15.77
CA PHE A 50 -16.18 -15.89 15.87
C PHE A 50 -17.71 -16.05 15.88
N GLY A 51 -18.19 -17.04 15.12
CA GLY A 51 -19.63 -17.32 14.98
C GLY A 51 -20.42 -16.28 14.18
N CYS A 52 -19.79 -15.22 13.67
CA CYS A 52 -20.45 -14.26 12.78
C CYS A 52 -20.79 -14.94 11.44
N ARG A 53 -22.04 -14.82 11.00
CA ARG A 53 -22.52 -15.31 9.69
C ARG A 53 -23.04 -14.19 8.79
N CYS A 54 -22.74 -12.94 9.16
CA CYS A 54 -23.05 -11.77 8.35
C CYS A 54 -22.27 -11.82 7.03
N PHE A 55 -22.77 -11.14 6.00
CA PHE A 55 -22.14 -11.10 4.68
C PHE A 55 -22.39 -9.76 3.99
N VAL A 56 -21.69 -9.52 2.89
CA VAL A 56 -21.87 -8.33 2.05
C VAL A 56 -22.63 -8.68 0.79
N GLU A 57 -23.67 -7.91 0.52
CA GLU A 57 -24.42 -7.97 -0.72
C GLU A 57 -24.05 -6.80 -1.64
N SER A 58 -23.58 -7.08 -2.85
CA SER A 58 -23.20 -6.04 -3.83
C SER A 58 -24.40 -5.55 -4.63
N LEU A 59 -24.58 -4.24 -4.72
CA LEU A 59 -25.70 -3.55 -5.36
C LEU A 59 -25.21 -2.61 -6.48
N SER A 60 -25.94 -2.59 -7.60
CA SER A 60 -25.81 -1.54 -8.63
C SER A 60 -26.62 -0.29 -8.27
N GLU A 61 -26.38 0.85 -8.91
CA GLU A 61 -27.22 2.06 -8.76
C GLU A 61 -28.71 1.73 -8.96
N ARG A 62 -29.04 0.99 -10.02
CA ARG A 62 -30.41 0.56 -10.30
C ARG A 62 -31.01 -0.28 -9.17
N ASP A 63 -30.20 -1.10 -8.48
CA ASP A 63 -30.69 -1.88 -7.34
C ASP A 63 -30.96 -0.98 -6.12
N VAL A 64 -30.10 0.01 -5.88
CA VAL A 64 -30.27 1.01 -4.80
C VAL A 64 -31.55 1.81 -5.03
N GLU A 65 -31.75 2.35 -6.23
CA GLU A 65 -32.96 3.10 -6.63
C GLU A 65 -34.21 2.23 -6.51
N ARG A 66 -34.19 1.01 -7.07
CA ARG A 66 -35.35 0.09 -7.06
C ARG A 66 -35.77 -0.29 -5.64
N LEU A 67 -34.80 -0.43 -4.73
CA LEU A 67 -35.04 -0.81 -3.34
C LEU A 67 -35.28 0.39 -2.42
N GLY A 68 -35.21 1.64 -2.93
CA GLY A 68 -35.37 2.85 -2.14
C GLY A 68 -34.34 2.97 -1.02
N LEU A 69 -33.10 2.53 -1.26
CA LEU A 69 -32.04 2.53 -0.27
C LEU A 69 -31.25 3.85 -0.35
N GLU A 70 -30.90 4.41 0.80
CA GLU A 70 -30.08 5.62 0.89
C GLU A 70 -28.65 5.24 1.33
N PRO A 71 -27.62 5.49 0.49
CA PRO A 71 -26.24 5.27 0.88
C PRO A 71 -25.85 6.13 2.09
N THR A 72 -25.42 5.45 3.14
CA THR A 72 -24.86 6.05 4.37
C THR A 72 -23.34 6.23 4.19
N LYS A 73 -22.77 7.28 4.75
CA LYS A 73 -21.30 7.43 4.82
C LYS A 73 -20.75 6.60 5.98
N GLY A 74 -19.55 6.06 5.84
CA GLY A 74 -18.90 5.30 6.90
C GLY A 74 -18.84 6.01 8.25
N GLU A 75 -18.63 7.32 8.25
CA GLU A 75 -18.56 8.17 9.45
C GLU A 75 -19.88 8.18 10.25
N ASP A 76 -21.02 8.07 9.55
CA ASP A 76 -22.37 8.13 10.12
C ASP A 76 -22.91 6.74 10.51
N MET A 77 -22.08 5.70 10.42
CA MET A 77 -22.48 4.33 10.79
C MET A 77 -22.76 4.23 12.30
N PRO A 78 -23.79 3.46 12.70
CA PRO A 78 -24.03 3.23 14.12
C PRO A 78 -22.87 2.40 14.70
N PHE A 79 -22.53 2.62 15.97
CA PHE A 79 -21.43 1.92 16.66
C PHE A 79 -20.08 2.01 15.93
N ASN A 80 -19.77 3.16 15.32
CA ASN A 80 -18.52 3.41 14.58
C ASN A 80 -17.35 3.87 15.48
N GLY A 81 -17.43 3.63 16.79
CA GLY A 81 -16.38 3.97 17.75
C GLY A 81 -15.33 2.88 17.89
N THR A 82 -14.38 3.09 18.80
CA THR A 82 -13.43 2.06 19.24
C THR A 82 -13.71 1.66 20.69
N VAL A 83 -13.37 0.42 21.02
CA VAL A 83 -13.45 -0.15 22.36
C VAL A 83 -12.09 -0.69 22.76
N GLU A 84 -11.67 -0.40 23.99
CA GLU A 84 -10.49 -1.01 24.58
C GLU A 84 -10.86 -2.38 25.17
N ARG A 85 -10.12 -3.42 24.80
CA ARG A 85 -10.24 -4.75 25.38
C ARG A 85 -8.92 -5.18 25.98
N VAL A 86 -8.97 -5.63 27.23
CA VAL A 86 -7.81 -6.23 27.92
C VAL A 86 -7.73 -7.71 27.54
N SER A 87 -6.61 -8.13 26.97
CA SER A 87 -6.31 -9.53 26.70
C SER A 87 -6.23 -10.30 28.02
N THR A 88 -7.15 -11.24 28.24
CA THR A 88 -7.17 -12.07 29.46
C THR A 88 -5.94 -12.97 29.61
N LYS A 89 -5.20 -13.22 28.52
CA LYS A 89 -3.98 -14.04 28.52
C LYS A 89 -2.70 -13.25 28.73
N THR A 90 -2.64 -12.00 28.24
CA THR A 90 -1.40 -11.21 28.21
C THR A 90 -1.46 -9.91 29.02
N GLY A 91 -2.65 -9.50 29.49
CA GLY A 91 -2.85 -8.22 30.17
C GLY A 91 -2.74 -6.99 29.25
N GLU A 92 -2.48 -7.19 27.97
CA GLU A 92 -2.33 -6.15 26.97
C GLU A 92 -3.68 -5.46 26.68
N VAL A 93 -3.69 -4.12 26.69
CA VAL A 93 -4.85 -3.31 26.28
C VAL A 93 -4.81 -3.12 24.78
N ILE A 94 -5.86 -3.56 24.09
CA ILE A 94 -5.97 -3.50 22.62
C ILE A 94 -7.20 -2.67 22.25
N THR A 95 -6.99 -1.63 21.46
CA THR A 95 -8.07 -0.82 20.89
C THR A 95 -8.61 -1.48 19.63
N LEU A 96 -9.91 -1.79 19.60
CA LEU A 96 -10.58 -2.44 18.48
C LEU A 96 -11.78 -1.60 18.00
N PRO A 97 -12.17 -1.68 16.73
CA PRO A 97 -13.45 -1.16 16.28
C PRO A 97 -14.61 -1.82 17.04
N GLN A 98 -15.60 -1.02 17.42
CA GLN A 98 -16.76 -1.52 18.14
C GLN A 98 -17.53 -2.53 17.27
N GLY A 99 -17.94 -3.66 17.87
CA GLY A 99 -18.60 -4.75 17.13
C GLY A 99 -17.66 -5.65 16.31
N VAL A 100 -16.34 -5.42 16.32
CA VAL A 100 -15.35 -6.27 15.64
C VAL A 100 -14.43 -6.95 16.65
N ASP A 101 -14.29 -8.27 16.56
CA ASP A 101 -13.42 -9.03 17.45
C ASP A 101 -11.95 -8.96 16.99
N LYS A 102 -11.02 -9.12 17.95
CA LYS A 102 -9.57 -9.17 17.68
C LYS A 102 -9.25 -10.20 16.59
N GLY A 103 -8.51 -9.79 15.58
CA GLY A 103 -8.11 -10.66 14.46
C GLY A 103 -9.17 -10.77 13.36
N TRP A 104 -10.24 -9.98 13.44
CA TRP A 104 -11.24 -9.81 12.38
C TRP A 104 -11.37 -8.34 11.95
N ASP A 105 -10.48 -7.48 12.46
CA ASP A 105 -10.29 -6.06 12.17
C ASP A 105 -9.66 -5.79 10.79
N TYR A 106 -9.93 -6.65 9.80
CA TYR A 106 -9.45 -6.49 8.43
C TYR A 106 -10.46 -7.08 7.43
N ALA A 107 -10.52 -6.49 6.24
CA ALA A 107 -11.30 -7.06 5.15
C ALA A 107 -10.56 -8.24 4.48
N PRO A 108 -11.14 -9.46 4.47
CA PRO A 108 -10.56 -10.60 3.77
C PRO A 108 -10.33 -10.31 2.28
N GLY A 109 -9.12 -10.60 1.80
CA GLY A 109 -8.74 -10.39 0.40
C GLY A 109 -8.56 -8.92 -0.01
N ARG A 110 -8.58 -7.97 0.93
CA ARG A 110 -8.22 -6.56 0.66
C ARG A 110 -6.77 -6.43 0.21
N ALA A 111 -5.86 -7.09 0.92
CA ALA A 111 -4.49 -7.32 0.49
C ALA A 111 -4.32 -8.82 0.27
N TRP A 112 -3.51 -9.19 -0.73
CA TRP A 112 -3.15 -10.58 -0.99
C TRP A 112 -1.98 -11.06 -0.10
N TYR A 113 -1.32 -10.13 0.61
CA TYR A 113 -0.25 -10.37 1.57
C TYR A 113 -0.75 -10.12 3.00
N PRO A 114 -0.17 -10.78 4.03
CA PRO A 114 -0.55 -10.58 5.42
C PRO A 114 -0.22 -9.16 5.89
N ASP A 115 -0.89 -8.70 6.95
CA ASP A 115 -0.57 -7.42 7.59
C ASP A 115 0.82 -7.47 8.23
N LEU A 116 1.82 -6.94 7.51
CA LEU A 116 3.23 -6.98 7.89
C LEU A 116 3.52 -6.15 9.16
N GLU A 117 2.66 -5.20 9.52
CA GLU A 117 2.81 -4.40 10.74
C GLU A 117 2.63 -5.24 12.01
N LYS A 118 1.96 -6.39 11.92
CA LYS A 118 1.72 -7.31 13.03
C LYS A 118 2.90 -8.25 13.33
N TYR A 119 3.96 -8.22 12.52
CA TYR A 119 5.09 -9.14 12.65
C TYR A 119 6.38 -8.42 13.08
N PRO A 120 7.26 -9.08 13.86
CA PRO A 120 8.60 -8.56 14.12
C PRO A 120 9.37 -8.29 12.82
N TYR A 121 10.23 -7.27 12.82
CA TYR A 121 11.01 -6.82 11.65
C TYR A 121 11.65 -7.97 10.86
N SER A 122 12.34 -8.89 11.55
CA SER A 122 13.05 -10.01 10.90
C SER A 122 12.11 -10.96 10.15
N LEU A 123 10.92 -11.21 10.68
CA LEU A 123 9.91 -12.06 10.06
C LEU A 123 9.23 -11.35 8.90
N ALA A 124 8.82 -10.08 9.09
CA ALA A 124 8.26 -9.26 8.04
C ALA A 124 9.23 -9.15 6.84
N LYS A 125 10.51 -8.88 7.11
CA LYS A 125 11.57 -8.85 6.11
C LYS A 125 11.68 -10.19 5.36
N GLY A 126 11.66 -11.31 6.09
CA GLY A 126 11.71 -12.65 5.50
C GLY A 126 10.52 -12.93 4.57
N LEU A 127 9.31 -12.54 4.98
CA LEU A 127 8.09 -12.67 4.17
C LEU A 127 8.18 -11.84 2.88
N VAL A 128 8.56 -10.57 2.98
CA VAL A 128 8.74 -9.69 1.79
C VAL A 128 9.82 -10.23 0.87
N ALA A 129 10.95 -10.69 1.41
CA ALA A 129 12.01 -11.31 0.61
C ALA A 129 11.53 -12.56 -0.13
N GLY A 130 10.66 -13.37 0.49
CA GLY A 130 9.98 -14.49 -0.15
C GLY A 130 9.07 -14.05 -1.30
N MET A 131 8.19 -13.07 -1.04
CA MET A 131 7.27 -12.50 -2.05
C MET A 131 7.98 -11.87 -3.24
N MET A 132 9.16 -11.27 -3.01
CA MET A 132 9.95 -10.73 -4.10
C MET A 132 10.55 -11.84 -4.97
N ARG A 133 10.80 -13.05 -4.42
CA ARG A 133 11.48 -14.18 -5.09
C ARG A 133 10.54 -15.24 -5.67
N ASP A 134 9.29 -15.29 -5.24
CA ASP A 134 8.31 -16.29 -5.69
C ASP A 134 7.76 -16.07 -7.12
N GLY A 135 8.20 -14.99 -7.77
CA GLY A 135 7.84 -14.61 -9.13
C GLY A 135 6.50 -13.87 -9.26
N ILE A 136 5.74 -13.66 -8.18
CA ILE A 136 4.52 -12.85 -8.21
C ILE A 136 4.90 -11.41 -8.56
N PHE A 137 5.92 -10.85 -7.90
CA PHE A 137 6.41 -9.50 -8.20
C PHE A 137 6.88 -9.38 -9.66
N ASP A 138 7.65 -10.35 -10.16
CA ASP A 138 8.15 -10.35 -11.53
C ASP A 138 7.00 -10.32 -12.56
N ARG A 139 5.95 -11.14 -12.35
CA ARG A 139 4.75 -11.14 -13.20
C ARG A 139 3.97 -9.84 -13.11
N TRP A 140 3.79 -9.31 -11.90
CA TRP A 140 3.10 -8.05 -11.66
C TRP A 140 3.80 -6.88 -12.38
N HIS A 141 5.12 -6.78 -12.22
CA HIS A 141 5.95 -5.77 -12.88
C HIS A 141 5.96 -5.95 -14.42
N ALA A 142 6.12 -7.19 -14.91
CA ALA A 142 6.13 -7.48 -16.35
C ALA A 142 4.79 -7.13 -17.02
N ARG A 143 3.65 -7.43 -16.37
CA ARG A 143 2.32 -7.02 -16.85
C ARG A 143 2.24 -5.50 -17.03
N ILE A 144 2.68 -4.73 -16.03
CA ILE A 144 2.64 -3.27 -16.08
C ILE A 144 3.53 -2.75 -17.22
N ALA A 145 4.76 -3.27 -17.34
CA ALA A 145 5.68 -2.88 -18.39
C ALA A 145 5.12 -3.18 -19.80
N GLN A 146 4.50 -4.35 -19.97
CA GLN A 146 3.84 -4.73 -21.22
C GLN A 146 2.67 -3.79 -21.54
N GLN A 147 1.79 -3.52 -20.59
CA GLN A 147 0.64 -2.62 -20.78
C GLN A 147 1.09 -1.19 -21.15
N VAL A 148 2.15 -0.69 -20.50
CA VAL A 148 2.73 0.62 -20.84
C VAL A 148 3.27 0.61 -22.27
N ALA A 149 4.01 -0.43 -22.68
CA ALA A 149 4.53 -0.54 -24.03
C ALA A 149 3.42 -0.62 -25.10
N GLU A 150 2.37 -1.40 -24.83
CA GLU A 150 1.19 -1.54 -25.71
C GLU A 150 0.42 -0.23 -25.85
N GLU A 151 0.21 0.52 -24.76
CA GLU A 151 -0.42 1.84 -24.82
C GLU A 151 0.43 2.84 -25.62
N LEU A 152 1.75 2.88 -25.38
CA LEU A 152 2.65 3.78 -26.08
C LEU A 152 2.79 3.49 -27.58
N ALA A 153 2.52 2.26 -28.01
CA ALA A 153 2.48 1.90 -29.44
C ALA A 153 1.29 2.54 -30.18
N LYS A 154 0.28 3.04 -29.46
CA LYS A 154 -0.89 3.69 -30.07
C LYS A 154 -0.53 5.10 -30.57
N PRO A 155 -1.07 5.53 -31.73
CA PRO A 155 -0.74 6.82 -32.33
C PRO A 155 -1.12 8.03 -31.44
N ASP A 156 -2.10 7.85 -30.56
CA ASP A 156 -2.59 8.85 -29.60
C ASP A 156 -1.51 9.44 -28.69
N TYR A 157 -0.42 8.71 -28.43
CA TYR A 157 0.65 9.14 -27.52
C TYR A 157 1.75 9.93 -28.21
N ALA A 158 1.88 9.83 -29.54
CA ALA A 158 3.01 10.35 -30.29
C ALA A 158 3.17 11.88 -30.22
N LYS A 159 2.08 12.62 -29.96
CA LYS A 159 2.05 14.09 -29.91
C LYS A 159 1.96 14.65 -28.48
N LEU A 160 1.93 13.79 -27.46
CA LEU A 160 1.77 14.21 -26.07
C LEU A 160 3.12 14.56 -25.45
N SER A 161 3.11 15.54 -24.54
CA SER A 161 4.29 15.82 -23.71
C SER A 161 4.56 14.67 -22.74
N LYS A 162 5.80 14.53 -22.27
CA LYS A 162 6.19 13.47 -21.31
C LYS A 162 5.27 13.41 -20.09
N LYS A 163 4.89 14.58 -19.54
CA LYS A 163 3.98 14.69 -18.39
C LYS A 163 2.56 14.26 -18.75
N ALA A 164 2.05 14.65 -19.92
CA ALA A 164 0.72 14.25 -20.38
C ALA A 164 0.63 12.74 -20.63
N VAL A 165 1.68 12.14 -21.19
CA VAL A 165 1.79 10.68 -21.35
C VAL A 165 1.74 9.99 -19.99
N GLU A 166 2.58 10.39 -19.03
CA GLU A 166 2.61 9.81 -17.67
C GLU A 166 1.24 9.90 -16.98
N THR A 167 0.59 11.07 -17.03
CA THR A 167 -0.76 11.25 -16.45
C THR A 167 -1.79 10.33 -17.11
N ARG A 168 -1.81 10.25 -18.44
CA ARG A 168 -2.78 9.42 -19.17
C ARG A 168 -2.58 7.94 -18.90
N LEU A 169 -1.33 7.46 -18.93
CA LEU A 169 -1.00 6.05 -18.61
C LEU A 169 -1.51 5.67 -17.22
N ARG A 170 -1.24 6.52 -16.22
CA ARG A 170 -1.71 6.29 -14.84
C ARG A 170 -3.22 6.29 -14.72
N GLN A 171 -3.92 7.21 -15.40
CA GLN A 171 -5.38 7.26 -15.35
C GLN A 171 -6.05 6.02 -15.96
N GLN A 172 -5.41 5.38 -16.93
CA GLN A 172 -5.99 4.26 -17.66
C GLN A 172 -5.58 2.89 -17.12
N LEU A 173 -4.34 2.75 -16.65
CA LEU A 173 -3.75 1.46 -16.29
C LEU A 173 -3.77 1.18 -14.79
N ASP A 174 -3.81 2.21 -13.94
CA ASP A 174 -3.73 2.05 -12.49
C ASP A 174 -5.00 1.40 -11.91
N ARG A 175 -4.84 0.19 -11.38
CA ARG A 175 -5.88 -0.59 -10.70
C ARG A 175 -5.79 -0.47 -9.18
N LYS A 176 -4.95 0.44 -8.67
CA LYS A 176 -4.72 0.68 -7.24
C LYS A 176 -4.14 -0.54 -6.52
N GLU A 177 -3.40 -1.37 -7.24
CA GLU A 177 -2.64 -2.47 -6.64
C GLU A 177 -1.39 -1.91 -5.93
N GLU A 178 -1.04 -2.52 -4.80
CA GLU A 178 0.15 -2.18 -4.03
C GLU A 178 0.91 -3.47 -3.72
N PHE A 179 2.25 -3.38 -3.79
CA PHE A 179 3.13 -4.52 -3.56
C PHE A 179 4.18 -4.18 -2.50
N PRO A 180 4.35 -4.98 -1.44
CA PRO A 180 5.41 -4.76 -0.46
C PRO A 180 6.77 -5.09 -1.07
N VAL A 181 7.67 -4.11 -1.11
CA VAL A 181 9.00 -4.23 -1.74
C VAL A 181 10.15 -4.19 -0.75
N ALA A 182 9.91 -3.68 0.46
CA ALA A 182 10.86 -3.73 1.57
C ALA A 182 10.16 -3.53 2.92
N VAL A 183 10.90 -3.81 3.99
CA VAL A 183 10.54 -3.49 5.36
C VAL A 183 11.57 -2.51 5.92
N MET A 184 11.10 -1.41 6.49
CA MET A 184 11.92 -0.35 7.06
C MET A 184 12.56 -0.84 8.38
N PRO A 185 13.88 -0.69 8.55
CA PRO A 185 14.52 -1.01 9.82
C PRO A 185 13.99 -0.14 10.98
N PRO A 186 13.83 -0.68 12.20
CA PRO A 186 13.29 0.06 13.35
C PRO A 186 14.06 1.36 13.68
N GLU A 187 15.39 1.33 13.54
CA GLU A 187 16.25 2.50 13.72
C GLU A 187 15.91 3.60 12.71
N MET A 188 15.63 3.23 11.46
CA MET A 188 15.26 4.16 10.40
C MET A 188 13.83 4.66 10.55
N MET A 189 12.92 3.84 11.06
CA MET A 189 11.56 4.30 11.41
C MET A 189 11.61 5.45 12.43
N THR A 190 12.49 5.31 13.44
CA THR A 190 12.71 6.33 14.47
C THR A 190 13.30 7.61 13.86
N THR A 191 14.32 7.49 13.00
CA THR A 191 14.90 8.63 12.27
C THR A 191 13.88 9.34 11.38
N LEU A 192 13.00 8.59 10.73
CA LEU A 192 11.99 9.14 9.83
C LEU A 192 10.77 9.72 10.57
N GLY A 193 10.51 9.28 11.80
CA GLY A 193 9.32 9.63 12.57
C GLY A 193 8.05 8.94 12.04
N VAL A 194 8.16 7.67 11.65
CA VAL A 194 7.04 6.88 11.09
C VAL A 194 6.70 5.70 12.00
N SER A 195 5.44 5.28 11.98
CA SER A 195 4.92 4.19 12.82
C SER A 195 4.66 2.89 12.07
N VAL A 196 4.89 2.88 10.76
CA VAL A 196 4.75 1.69 9.90
C VAL A 196 6.08 1.25 9.31
N GLN A 197 6.27 -0.05 9.15
CA GLN A 197 7.49 -0.62 8.62
C GLN A 197 7.38 -1.01 7.13
N THR A 198 6.18 -1.24 6.61
CA THR A 198 6.03 -1.77 5.24
C THR A 198 6.26 -0.68 4.19
N VAL A 199 7.24 -0.89 3.30
CA VAL A 199 7.45 -0.03 2.13
C VAL A 199 6.73 -0.62 0.92
N LEU A 200 5.74 0.13 0.41
CA LEU A 200 4.89 -0.29 -0.70
C LEU A 200 5.34 0.34 -2.02
N LEU A 201 5.25 -0.42 -3.11
CA LEU A 201 5.29 0.10 -4.47
C LEU A 201 3.86 0.07 -5.02
N SER A 202 3.29 1.25 -5.27
CA SER A 202 1.98 1.36 -5.89
C SER A 202 2.07 1.08 -7.40
N GLU A 203 1.02 0.52 -7.99
CA GLU A 203 0.91 0.37 -9.45
C GLU A 203 1.01 1.74 -10.15
N TYR A 204 0.43 2.77 -9.55
CA TYR A 204 0.58 4.17 -10.00
C TYR A 204 2.03 4.62 -10.17
N ASP A 205 2.91 4.27 -9.23
CA ASP A 205 4.33 4.59 -9.29
C ASP A 205 5.11 3.62 -10.17
N ALA A 206 4.73 2.33 -10.18
CA ALA A 206 5.30 1.33 -11.08
C ALA A 206 5.05 1.65 -12.56
N ILE A 207 3.86 2.15 -12.94
CA ILE A 207 3.56 2.63 -14.30
C ILE A 207 4.52 3.76 -14.70
N LYS A 208 4.74 4.73 -13.81
CA LYS A 208 5.70 5.82 -14.06
C LYS A 208 7.12 5.29 -14.22
N GLN A 209 7.53 4.34 -13.39
CA GLN A 209 8.86 3.73 -13.48
C GLN A 209 9.00 2.98 -14.81
N ALA A 210 8.05 2.12 -15.17
CA ALA A 210 8.03 1.39 -16.44
C ALA A 210 8.16 2.33 -17.65
N TYR A 211 7.41 3.44 -17.66
CA TYR A 211 7.54 4.45 -18.72
C TYR A 211 8.92 5.15 -18.70
N SER A 212 9.39 5.54 -17.53
CA SER A 212 10.68 6.24 -17.39
C SER A 212 11.89 5.38 -17.72
N ARG A 213 11.72 4.05 -17.72
CA ARG A 213 12.75 3.02 -17.89
C ARG A 213 12.54 2.18 -19.13
N LEU A 214 11.63 2.59 -20.00
CA LEU A 214 11.28 1.85 -21.19
C LEU A 214 12.53 1.61 -22.04
N GLY A 215 12.84 0.34 -22.30
CA GLY A 215 14.01 -0.07 -23.08
C GLY A 215 15.34 -0.13 -22.32
N ASP A 216 15.37 0.15 -21.01
CA ASP A 216 16.59 -0.04 -20.19
C ASP A 216 16.72 -1.52 -19.78
N PRO A 217 17.69 -2.29 -20.35
CA PRO A 217 17.84 -3.70 -20.03
C PRO A 217 18.30 -3.93 -18.59
N ASN A 218 18.84 -2.91 -17.93
CA ASN A 218 19.31 -2.99 -16.55
C ASN A 218 18.19 -2.79 -15.53
N PHE A 219 17.00 -2.34 -15.96
CA PHE A 219 15.91 -1.98 -15.08
C PHE A 219 14.70 -2.91 -15.27
N THR A 220 14.87 -4.13 -14.77
CA THR A 220 13.81 -5.15 -14.70
C THR A 220 13.30 -5.30 -13.27
N ALA A 221 12.36 -6.24 -13.04
CA ALA A 221 11.94 -6.62 -11.69
C ALA A 221 13.12 -6.97 -10.78
N ASN A 222 14.25 -7.45 -11.33
CA ASN A 222 15.45 -7.75 -10.58
C ASN A 222 16.08 -6.51 -9.91
N ALA A 223 15.99 -5.33 -10.52
CA ALA A 223 16.53 -4.10 -9.93
C ALA A 223 15.87 -3.76 -8.59
N TYR A 224 14.59 -4.10 -8.44
CA TYR A 224 13.85 -3.87 -7.19
C TYR A 224 14.29 -4.79 -6.04
N ARG A 225 15.05 -5.84 -6.30
CA ARG A 225 15.60 -6.71 -5.24
C ARG A 225 16.63 -5.98 -4.36
N ALA A 226 17.24 -4.90 -4.88
CA ALA A 226 18.13 -4.05 -4.10
C ALA A 226 17.39 -3.13 -3.10
N VAL A 227 16.08 -2.95 -3.22
CA VAL A 227 15.33 -1.96 -2.42
C VAL A 227 15.48 -2.20 -0.91
N GLN A 228 15.36 -3.45 -0.46
CA GLN A 228 15.56 -3.79 0.95
C GLN A 228 16.97 -3.41 1.42
N SER A 229 17.99 -3.73 0.63
CA SER A 229 19.38 -3.48 0.99
C SER A 229 19.66 -1.97 1.07
N ILE A 230 19.06 -1.16 0.20
CA ILE A 230 19.17 0.32 0.23
C ILE A 230 18.71 0.87 1.57
N PHE A 231 17.57 0.41 2.10
CA PHE A 231 17.05 0.91 3.37
C PHE A 231 17.83 0.40 4.59
N GLU A 232 18.51 -0.74 4.47
CA GLU A 232 19.33 -1.29 5.57
C GLU A 232 20.72 -0.66 5.66
N THR A 233 21.36 -0.37 4.53
CA THR A 233 22.77 0.05 4.55
C THR A 233 23.07 1.28 3.70
N ALA A 234 22.09 2.16 3.49
CA ALA A 234 22.32 3.45 2.84
C ALA A 234 23.57 4.14 3.41
N GLU A 235 24.31 4.77 2.49
CA GLU A 235 25.47 5.62 2.78
C GLU A 235 25.07 7.06 2.97
N LEU A 236 23.99 7.49 2.29
CA LEU A 236 23.49 8.84 2.37
C LEU A 236 21.96 8.82 2.34
N ILE A 237 21.35 9.53 3.28
CA ILE A 237 19.90 9.78 3.34
C ILE A 237 19.70 11.29 3.40
N VAL A 238 18.91 11.83 2.47
CA VAL A 238 18.58 13.25 2.42
C VAL A 238 17.07 13.43 2.45
N ARG A 239 16.58 14.30 3.32
CA ARG A 239 15.19 14.75 3.36
C ARG A 239 14.99 15.95 2.46
N GLU A 240 14.31 15.76 1.33
CA GLU A 240 14.00 16.83 0.37
C GLU A 240 12.76 17.63 0.78
N THR A 241 11.78 16.97 1.39
CA THR A 241 10.58 17.60 1.96
C THR A 241 10.15 16.84 3.22
N ASP A 242 9.19 17.36 3.97
CA ASP A 242 8.62 16.66 5.15
C ASP A 242 8.11 15.25 4.83
N GLN A 243 7.77 15.00 3.57
CA GLN A 243 7.22 13.73 3.12
C GLN A 243 8.17 12.93 2.22
N ALA A 244 9.30 13.49 1.76
CA ALA A 244 10.16 12.84 0.78
C ALA A 244 11.60 12.71 1.26
N THR A 245 12.13 11.49 1.19
CA THR A 245 13.54 11.20 1.45
C THR A 245 14.16 10.49 0.25
N VAL A 246 15.43 10.78 0.00
CA VAL A 246 16.24 10.17 -1.06
C VAL A 246 17.38 9.41 -0.42
N TRP A 247 17.49 8.14 -0.80
CA TRP A 247 18.39 7.16 -0.21
C TRP A 247 19.40 6.72 -1.26
N PHE A 248 20.66 6.69 -0.87
CA PHE A 248 21.78 6.35 -1.73
C PHE A 248 22.56 5.18 -1.14
N ARG A 249 22.86 4.20 -1.98
CA ARG A 249 23.68 3.04 -1.62
C ARG A 249 24.53 2.65 -2.81
N ASP A 250 25.84 2.50 -2.63
CA ASP A 250 26.68 1.85 -3.63
C ASP A 250 26.54 0.32 -3.51
N GLN A 251 26.35 -0.35 -4.63
CA GLN A 251 26.27 -1.80 -4.70
C GLN A 251 26.62 -2.27 -6.12
N GLU A 252 27.54 -3.22 -6.25
CA GLU A 252 27.93 -3.85 -7.53
C GLU A 252 28.35 -2.81 -8.59
N ASP A 253 29.20 -1.86 -8.19
CA ASP A 253 29.69 -0.75 -9.01
C ASP A 253 28.58 0.17 -9.57
N ARG A 254 27.41 0.16 -8.91
CA ARG A 254 26.26 0.98 -9.27
C ARG A 254 25.71 1.70 -8.05
N LEU A 255 25.65 3.02 -8.16
CA LEU A 255 24.98 3.84 -7.17
C LEU A 255 23.46 3.69 -7.32
N HIS A 256 22.83 2.99 -6.38
CA HIS A 256 21.39 2.88 -6.28
C HIS A 256 20.81 4.10 -5.58
N VAL A 257 19.74 4.65 -6.15
CA VAL A 257 19.02 5.81 -5.62
C VAL A 257 17.53 5.47 -5.50
N ALA A 258 17.04 5.38 -4.27
CA ALA A 258 15.63 5.19 -3.97
C ALA A 258 15.00 6.49 -3.46
N VAL A 259 13.80 6.81 -3.94
CA VAL A 259 12.99 7.92 -3.42
C VAL A 259 11.84 7.32 -2.64
N LEU A 260 11.84 7.58 -1.34
CA LEU A 260 10.81 7.15 -0.41
C LEU A 260 9.91 8.33 -0.07
N TRP A 261 8.60 8.10 -0.10
CA TRP A 261 7.61 9.06 0.34
C TRP A 261 6.85 8.53 1.56
N GLN A 262 6.69 9.38 2.57
CA GLN A 262 5.91 9.10 3.78
C GLN A 262 4.63 9.96 3.81
N THR A 263 3.53 9.37 4.26
CA THR A 263 2.29 10.13 4.53
C THR A 263 2.52 11.16 5.63
N LYS A 264 1.75 12.27 5.63
CA LYS A 264 1.81 13.26 6.72
C LYS A 264 1.52 12.68 8.10
N THR A 265 0.70 11.64 8.17
CA THR A 265 0.38 10.91 9.40
C THR A 265 1.48 9.94 9.85
N GLY A 266 2.50 9.70 9.02
CA GLY A 266 3.55 8.71 9.29
C GLY A 266 3.10 7.25 9.20
N GLN A 267 1.89 6.99 8.69
CA GLN A 267 1.26 5.66 8.62
C GLN A 267 1.34 4.99 7.24
N GLY A 268 2.11 5.55 6.31
CA GLY A 268 2.31 4.96 4.99
C GLY A 268 3.68 5.30 4.43
N LEU A 269 4.36 4.28 3.90
CA LEU A 269 5.66 4.38 3.26
C LEU A 269 5.59 3.85 1.83
N PHE A 270 5.99 4.68 0.86
CA PHE A 270 5.86 4.38 -0.55
C PHE A 270 7.16 4.60 -1.31
N LEU A 271 7.63 3.58 -2.00
CA LEU A 271 8.72 3.71 -2.97
C LEU A 271 8.19 4.43 -4.22
N LYS A 272 8.59 5.69 -4.41
CA LYS A 272 8.17 6.52 -5.55
C LYS A 272 9.07 6.37 -6.77
N SER A 273 10.33 6.04 -6.55
CA SER A 273 11.30 5.90 -7.62
C SER A 273 12.48 5.05 -7.20
N LEU A 274 12.99 4.26 -8.14
CA LEU A 274 14.25 3.55 -8.02
C LEU A 274 15.05 3.83 -9.29
N ARG A 275 16.33 4.10 -9.14
CA ARG A 275 17.22 4.37 -10.28
C ARG A 275 18.66 4.09 -9.96
N PHE A 276 19.45 3.89 -11.01
CA PHE A 276 20.88 4.09 -10.93
C PHE A 276 21.18 5.59 -11.05
N GLY A 277 22.08 6.08 -10.20
CA GLY A 277 22.50 7.46 -10.14
C GLY A 277 24.01 7.62 -10.28
N SER A 278 24.48 8.82 -9.95
CA SER A 278 25.88 9.23 -10.01
C SER A 278 26.24 10.04 -8.76
N GLU A 279 27.53 10.29 -8.53
CA GLU A 279 27.99 11.18 -7.46
C GLU A 279 27.42 12.61 -7.56
N ASN A 280 27.12 13.06 -8.78
CA ASN A 280 26.43 14.34 -8.99
C ASN A 280 25.01 14.33 -8.40
N ASP A 281 24.34 13.18 -8.36
CA ASP A 281 23.05 13.04 -7.69
C ASP A 281 23.16 13.21 -6.18
N LYS A 282 24.20 12.63 -5.54
CA LYS A 282 24.47 12.82 -4.10
C LYS A 282 24.68 14.31 -3.78
N ARG A 283 25.52 14.99 -4.57
CA ARG A 283 25.79 16.44 -4.42
C ARG A 283 24.53 17.28 -4.59
N ARG A 284 23.70 16.98 -5.59
CA ARG A 284 22.44 17.69 -5.84
C ARG A 284 21.45 17.49 -4.70
N ALA A 285 21.30 16.26 -4.21
CA ALA A 285 20.40 15.97 -3.09
C ALA A 285 20.82 16.73 -1.83
N LYS A 286 22.10 16.67 -1.45
CA LYS A 286 22.65 17.41 -0.29
C LYS A 286 22.41 18.92 -0.37
N LYS A 287 22.42 19.50 -1.57
CA LYS A 287 22.12 20.92 -1.77
C LYS A 287 20.62 21.23 -1.67
N ALA A 288 19.77 20.27 -2.04
CA ALA A 288 18.32 20.46 -2.12
C ALA A 288 17.58 20.15 -0.81
N GLY A 289 18.21 19.45 0.14
CA GLY A 289 17.53 18.98 1.35
C GLY A 289 18.45 18.81 2.56
N THR A 290 17.87 18.35 3.66
CA THR A 290 18.56 18.13 4.94
C THR A 290 19.14 16.73 4.99
N VAL A 291 20.44 16.61 5.26
CA VAL A 291 21.11 15.31 5.43
C VAL A 291 20.66 14.67 6.75
N LEU A 292 20.08 13.48 6.67
CA LEU A 292 19.67 12.68 7.84
C LEU A 292 20.74 11.67 8.24
N LEU A 293 21.50 11.16 7.26
CA LEU A 293 22.57 10.20 7.46
C LEU A 293 23.60 10.40 6.36
N GLU A 294 24.87 10.40 6.73
CA GLU A 294 26.00 10.34 5.80
C GLU A 294 27.11 9.50 6.45
N LYS A 295 27.40 8.34 5.86
CA LYS A 295 28.56 7.52 6.25
C LYS A 295 29.80 8.14 5.64
N GLN A 296 30.81 8.38 6.45
CA GLN A 296 32.14 8.70 5.93
C GLN A 296 32.64 7.46 5.18
N GLN A 297 33.09 7.63 3.93
CA GLN A 297 33.88 6.60 3.28
C GLN A 297 35.19 6.54 4.07
N ASP A 298 35.41 5.46 4.81
CA ASP A 298 36.74 5.16 5.34
C ASP A 298 37.68 5.14 4.13
N ALA A 299 38.60 6.10 4.11
CA ALA A 299 39.70 6.09 3.18
C ALA A 299 40.44 4.78 3.42
N GLN A 300 40.31 3.84 2.48
CA GLN A 300 41.16 2.66 2.43
C GLN A 300 42.59 3.17 2.24
N GLU A 301 43.40 3.05 3.30
CA GLU A 301 44.86 3.05 3.25
C GLU A 301 45.39 1.85 2.45
#